data_AF-X0IX50-F1
#
_entry.id   AF-X0IX50-F1
#
_cell.length_a   1.000
_cell.length_b   1.000
_cell.length_c   1.000
_cell.angle_alpha   90.00
_cell.angle_beta   90.00
_cell.angle_gamma   90.00
#
_symmetry.space_group_name_H-M   'P 1'
#
loop_
_entity.id
_entity.type
_entity.pdbx_description
1 polymer ?
#
loop_
_entity_poly.entity_id
_entity_poly.type
_entity_poly.pdbx_seq_one_letter_code
_entity_poly.pdbx_strand_id
1 'polypeptide(L)'
;MDGGRVKIIQTKAVKLGSQSPDGSQIPVATLNMVVVNGQVPSFGRAPAESAFVNAFEIDTGNDFTLEMATDNNFFIGVAGSPGGASSAPIATFRPEPGNQYQIQPSNVFFISVGQPMQVGQLVDVARMRNTLRIDFANSGPNVTVNHTPNGRLAIAR
;
A
#
# COMPACT_ATOMS: atom_id res chain seq x y z
N MET A 1 -23.29 -7.35 -11.45
CA MET A 1 -22.12 -7.33 -10.55
C MET A 1 -21.66 -5.89 -10.49
N ASP A 2 -21.95 -5.21 -9.39
CA ASP A 2 -21.54 -3.83 -9.19
C ASP A 2 -20.09 -3.85 -8.70
N GLY A 3 -19.15 -3.86 -9.66
CA GLY A 3 -17.73 -3.65 -9.38
C GLY A 3 -17.41 -2.16 -9.46
N GLY A 4 -16.72 -1.62 -8.45
CA GLY A 4 -16.15 -0.28 -8.53
C GLY A 4 -15.00 -0.24 -9.54
N ARG A 5 -15.01 0.73 -10.45
CA ARG A 5 -13.87 0.98 -11.36
C ARG A 5 -12.87 1.91 -10.66
N VAL A 6 -11.69 1.40 -10.33
CA VAL A 6 -10.58 2.22 -9.85
C VAL A 6 -9.72 2.62 -11.04
N LYS A 7 -9.44 3.93 -11.18
CA LYS A 7 -8.55 4.46 -12.20
C LYS A 7 -7.33 5.07 -11.52
N ILE A 8 -6.13 4.63 -11.92
CA ILE A 8 -4.90 5.30 -11.51
C ILE A 8 -4.76 6.57 -12.35
N ILE A 9 -4.76 7.72 -11.69
CA ILE A 9 -4.62 9.03 -12.34
C ILE A 9 -3.17 9.47 -12.49
N GLN A 10 -2.28 9.01 -11.60
CA GLN A 10 -0.86 9.30 -11.61
C GLN A 10 -0.09 8.19 -10.90
N THR A 11 1.12 7.88 -11.38
CA THR A 11 2.09 7.05 -10.69
C THR A 11 3.43 7.78 -10.64
N LYS A 12 4.24 7.46 -9.63
CA LYS A 12 5.62 7.89 -9.54
C LYS A 12 6.45 6.73 -9.02
N ALA A 13 7.52 6.40 -9.74
CA ALA A 13 8.47 5.40 -9.26
C ALA A 13 9.14 5.92 -7.98
N VAL A 14 9.25 5.06 -6.98
CA VAL A 14 9.87 5.37 -5.70
C VAL A 14 11.04 4.44 -5.45
N LYS A 15 12.06 4.95 -4.77
CA LYS A 15 13.09 4.14 -4.11
C LYS A 15 12.69 4.02 -2.65
N LEU A 16 12.96 2.86 -2.06
CA LEU A 16 12.78 2.66 -0.63
C LEU A 16 13.99 3.21 0.11
N GLY A 17 13.74 3.74 1.31
CA GLY A 17 14.77 4.15 2.24
C GLY A 17 15.70 2.99 2.53
N SER A 18 16.97 3.30 2.75
CA SER A 18 18.00 2.28 2.96
C SER A 18 18.89 2.64 4.15
N GLN A 19 19.83 1.78 4.47
CA GLN A 19 20.78 1.99 5.54
C GLN A 19 22.20 1.93 4.95
N SER A 20 23.05 2.88 5.31
CA SER A 20 24.46 2.85 4.96
C SER A 20 25.21 1.78 5.76
N PRO A 21 26.43 1.40 5.35
CA PRO A 21 27.22 0.38 6.07
C PRO A 21 27.54 0.71 7.52
N ASP A 22 27.56 1.99 7.89
CA ASP A 22 27.78 2.48 9.26
C ASP A 22 26.49 2.49 10.12
N GLY A 23 25.37 2.03 9.58
CA GLY A 23 24.08 1.97 10.26
C GLY A 23 23.25 3.24 10.18
N SER A 24 23.74 4.31 9.53
CA SER A 24 22.95 5.53 9.34
C SER A 24 21.83 5.32 8.31
N GLN A 25 20.70 6.02 8.48
CA GLN A 25 19.60 5.95 7.53
C GLN A 25 19.90 6.82 6.30
N ILE A 26 19.61 6.28 5.13
CA ILE A 26 19.59 6.98 3.84
C ILE A 26 18.11 7.17 3.47
N PRO A 27 17.49 8.31 3.85
CA PRO A 27 16.07 8.54 3.60
C PRO A 27 15.86 8.87 2.12
N VAL A 28 15.03 8.06 1.44
CA VAL A 28 14.50 8.24 0.09
C VAL A 28 13.19 7.44 0.03
N ALA A 29 12.16 7.74 -0.76
CA ALA A 29 11.76 8.95 -1.45
C ALA A 29 10.49 9.49 -0.76
N THR A 30 10.46 10.78 -0.43
CA THR A 30 9.24 11.43 0.08
C THR A 30 8.47 12.06 -1.08
N LEU A 31 7.20 11.72 -1.20
CA LEU A 31 6.26 12.29 -2.18
C LEU A 31 5.38 13.31 -1.50
N ASN A 32 5.29 14.53 -2.05
CA ASN A 32 4.30 15.51 -1.61
C ASN A 32 2.99 15.30 -2.38
N MET A 33 1.95 14.88 -1.69
CA MET A 33 0.59 14.83 -2.20
C MET A 33 -0.09 16.19 -2.02
N VAL A 34 -0.56 16.73 -3.14
CA VAL A 34 -1.37 17.95 -3.21
C VAL A 34 -2.71 17.63 -3.87
N VAL A 35 -3.70 18.49 -3.68
CA VAL A 35 -5.00 18.40 -4.34
C VAL A 35 -5.18 19.59 -5.27
N VAL A 36 -5.09 19.32 -6.57
CA VAL A 36 -5.22 20.36 -7.60
C VAL A 36 -6.68 20.80 -7.70
N ASN A 37 -6.91 22.11 -7.55
CA ASN A 37 -8.23 22.75 -7.60
C ASN A 37 -9.25 22.13 -6.63
N GLY A 38 -8.79 21.54 -5.51
CA GLY A 38 -9.68 20.87 -4.54
C GLY A 38 -10.34 19.58 -5.05
N GLN A 39 -9.94 19.05 -6.21
CA GLN A 39 -10.65 17.96 -6.87
C GLN A 39 -9.81 16.74 -7.19
N VAL A 40 -8.51 16.89 -7.46
CA VAL A 40 -7.70 15.78 -7.98
C VAL A 40 -6.40 15.66 -7.20
N PRO A 41 -6.16 14.53 -6.50
CA PRO A 41 -4.90 14.32 -5.83
C PRO A 41 -3.79 14.10 -6.85
N SER A 42 -2.63 14.72 -6.62
CA SER A 42 -1.48 14.69 -7.51
C SER A 42 -0.18 14.78 -6.72
N PHE A 43 0.94 14.45 -7.36
CA PHE A 43 2.26 14.66 -6.77
C PHE A 43 2.83 16.02 -7.16
N GLY A 44 3.03 16.86 -6.16
CA GLY A 44 3.66 18.17 -6.29
C GLY A 44 5.19 18.10 -6.29
N ARG A 45 5.81 19.26 -5.99
CA ARG A 45 7.26 19.33 -5.75
C ARG A 45 7.59 18.49 -4.52
N ALA A 46 8.56 17.58 -4.67
CA ALA A 46 9.00 16.71 -3.58
C ALA A 46 9.56 17.57 -2.42
N PRO A 47 9.24 17.21 -1.17
CA PRO A 47 9.77 17.88 0.01
C PRO A 47 11.18 17.31 0.34
N ALA A 48 11.69 17.63 1.53
CA ALA A 48 12.88 16.97 2.05
C ALA A 48 12.61 15.47 2.26
N GLU A 49 13.65 14.65 2.07
CA GLU A 49 13.52 13.20 2.20
C GLU A 49 13.57 12.76 3.68
N SER A 50 12.65 11.87 4.05
CA SER A 50 12.37 11.46 5.44
C SER A 50 11.95 9.99 5.57
N ALA A 51 11.78 9.29 4.45
CA ALA A 51 11.32 7.91 4.40
C ALA A 51 12.22 6.95 5.19
N PHE A 52 11.60 6.07 5.98
CA PHE A 52 12.26 5.05 6.80
C PHE A 52 12.91 3.94 5.97
N VAL A 53 13.80 3.17 6.58
CA VAL A 53 14.42 2.00 5.95
C VAL A 53 13.34 1.03 5.46
N ASN A 54 13.44 0.59 4.20
CA ASN A 54 12.47 -0.23 3.48
C ASN A 54 11.10 0.43 3.21
N ALA A 55 10.95 1.73 3.47
CA ALA A 55 9.72 2.47 3.23
C ALA A 55 9.91 3.58 2.19
N PHE A 56 8.81 4.08 1.64
CA PHE A 56 8.74 5.39 1.02
C PHE A 56 7.70 6.23 1.79
N GLU A 57 7.78 7.55 1.69
CA GLU A 57 6.85 8.43 2.42
C GLU A 57 5.91 9.15 1.46
N ILE A 58 4.65 9.30 1.87
CA ILE A 58 3.72 10.28 1.28
C ILE A 58 3.41 11.34 2.35
N ASP A 59 3.82 12.56 2.08
CA ASP A 59 3.54 13.76 2.87
C ASP A 59 2.31 14.46 2.27
N THR A 60 1.24 14.58 3.04
CA THR A 60 -0.01 15.20 2.58
C THR A 60 -0.10 16.64 3.02
N GLY A 61 -0.41 17.54 2.07
CA GLY A 61 -0.68 18.93 2.36
C GLY A 61 -1.93 19.15 3.22
N ASN A 62 -2.13 20.40 3.63
CA ASN A 62 -3.36 20.89 4.26
C ASN A 62 -4.29 21.57 3.24
N ASP A 63 -4.09 21.30 1.95
CA ASP A 63 -4.84 21.86 0.82
C ASP A 63 -6.15 21.10 0.51
N PHE A 64 -6.52 20.14 1.37
CA PHE A 64 -7.78 19.42 1.34
C PHE A 64 -8.26 19.05 2.75
N THR A 65 -9.49 18.56 2.88
CA THR A 65 -10.07 18.06 4.13
C THR A 65 -10.39 16.57 4.01
N LEU A 66 -10.58 15.89 5.14
CA LEU A 66 -11.05 14.50 5.17
C LEU A 66 -12.42 14.34 4.47
N GLU A 67 -13.30 15.33 4.58
CA GLU A 67 -14.58 15.38 3.87
C GLU A 67 -14.35 15.40 2.35
N MET A 68 -13.50 16.30 1.85
CA MET A 68 -13.14 16.32 0.42
C MET A 68 -12.54 15.00 -0.05
N ALA A 69 -11.66 14.37 0.73
CA ALA A 69 -11.09 13.06 0.41
C ALA A 69 -12.14 11.94 0.39
N THR A 70 -13.21 12.09 1.19
CA THR A 70 -14.32 11.15 1.27
C THR A 70 -15.25 11.31 0.07
N ASP A 71 -15.72 12.53 -0.17
CA ASP A 71 -16.72 12.82 -1.21
C ASP A 71 -16.15 12.62 -2.61
N ASN A 72 -14.87 12.97 -2.81
CA ASN A 72 -14.18 12.82 -4.08
C ASN A 72 -13.40 11.51 -4.21
N ASN A 73 -13.52 10.60 -3.23
CA ASN A 73 -12.86 9.28 -3.26
C ASN A 73 -11.34 9.35 -3.51
N PHE A 74 -10.63 10.16 -2.73
CA PHE A 74 -9.18 10.23 -2.83
C PHE A 74 -8.55 8.97 -2.24
N PHE A 75 -7.64 8.39 -3.01
CA PHE A 75 -6.88 7.22 -2.61
C PHE A 75 -5.41 7.38 -3.00
N ILE A 76 -4.54 7.05 -2.06
CA ILE A 76 -3.09 6.92 -2.28
C ILE A 76 -2.64 5.54 -1.86
N GLY A 77 -1.45 5.13 -2.30
CA GLY A 77 -0.84 3.88 -1.87
C GLY A 77 0.13 3.32 -2.88
N VAL A 78 0.21 1.99 -2.93
CA VAL A 78 1.16 1.25 -3.76
C VAL A 78 0.43 0.69 -4.98
N ALA A 79 1.01 0.91 -6.16
CA ALA A 79 0.64 0.22 -7.38
C ALA A 79 1.75 -0.74 -7.80
N GLY A 80 1.36 -1.90 -8.29
CA GLY A 80 2.26 -2.89 -8.90
C GLY A 80 2.16 -2.83 -10.42
N SER A 81 3.25 -3.12 -11.11
CA SER A 81 3.25 -3.26 -12.56
C SER A 81 3.77 -4.65 -12.93
N PRO A 82 2.89 -5.65 -13.08
CA PRO A 82 3.28 -6.99 -13.51
C PRO A 82 3.77 -6.91 -14.96
N GLY A 83 5.09 -6.72 -15.14
CA GLY A 83 5.73 -6.58 -16.46
C GLY A 83 6.02 -5.15 -16.92
N GLY A 84 5.85 -4.12 -16.06
CA GLY A 84 6.27 -2.75 -16.36
C GLY A 84 5.31 -1.94 -17.25
N ALA A 85 4.44 -2.58 -18.03
CA ALA A 85 3.58 -1.92 -19.02
C ALA A 85 2.26 -1.37 -18.48
N SER A 86 1.74 -1.90 -17.37
CA SER A 86 0.46 -1.45 -16.78
C SER A 86 0.52 -1.51 -15.26
N SER A 87 0.17 -0.40 -14.62
CA SER A 87 0.08 -0.34 -13.15
C SER A 87 -1.32 -0.69 -12.69
N ALA A 88 -1.44 -1.55 -11.67
CA ALA A 88 -2.67 -1.84 -10.95
C ALA A 88 -2.47 -1.52 -9.46
N PRO A 89 -3.47 -0.92 -8.77
CA PRO A 89 -3.35 -0.66 -7.34
C PRO A 89 -3.22 -1.99 -6.58
N ILE A 90 -2.22 -2.12 -5.71
CA ILE A 90 -2.03 -3.27 -4.82
C ILE A 90 -2.69 -2.99 -3.47
N ALA A 91 -2.41 -1.82 -2.89
CA ALA A 91 -2.93 -1.41 -1.60
C ALA A 91 -3.15 0.09 -1.62
N THR A 92 -4.36 0.53 -1.27
CA THR A 92 -4.72 1.93 -1.20
C THR A 92 -5.49 2.25 0.07
N PHE A 93 -5.37 3.49 0.52
CA PHE A 93 -6.13 4.03 1.63
C PHE A 93 -6.51 5.48 1.34
N ARG A 94 -7.53 5.97 2.05
CA ARG A 94 -7.92 7.38 2.00
C ARG A 94 -6.94 8.20 2.84
N PRO A 95 -6.28 9.22 2.28
CA PRO A 95 -5.39 10.07 3.05
C PRO A 95 -6.19 11.05 3.92
N GLU A 96 -5.70 11.31 5.12
CA GLU A 96 -5.98 12.51 5.91
C GLU A 96 -4.99 13.63 5.56
N PRO A 97 -5.41 14.91 5.62
CA PRO A 97 -4.54 16.06 5.35
C PRO A 97 -3.49 16.27 6.45
N GLY A 98 -2.36 16.89 6.10
CA GLY A 98 -1.32 17.27 7.05
C GLY A 98 -0.59 16.10 7.73
N ASN A 99 -0.51 14.94 7.07
CA ASN A 99 0.04 13.70 7.62
C ASN A 99 1.22 13.17 6.79
N GLN A 100 2.11 12.46 7.47
CA GLN A 100 3.23 11.75 6.86
C GLN A 100 3.02 10.23 6.96
N TYR A 101 2.80 9.59 5.83
CA TYR A 101 2.57 8.14 5.74
C TYR A 101 3.83 7.41 5.34
N GLN A 102 4.37 6.59 6.23
CA GLN A 102 5.48 5.68 5.96
C GLN A 102 4.94 4.37 5.42
N ILE A 103 5.17 4.10 4.14
CA ILE A 103 4.63 2.94 3.45
C ILE A 103 5.78 1.99 3.16
N GLN A 104 5.75 0.82 3.80
CA GLN A 104 6.70 -0.28 3.58
C GLN A 104 6.03 -1.37 2.73
N PRO A 105 6.33 -1.44 1.42
CA PRO A 105 5.85 -2.53 0.59
C PRO A 105 6.41 -3.87 1.09
N SER A 106 5.56 -4.89 1.12
CA SER A 106 5.93 -6.26 1.48
C SER A 106 5.51 -7.20 0.37
N ASN A 107 6.45 -8.04 -0.10
CA ASN A 107 6.13 -9.18 -0.96
C ASN A 107 5.62 -10.38 -0.14
N VAL A 108 5.48 -10.21 1.18
CA VAL A 108 4.90 -11.19 2.08
C VAL A 108 3.44 -10.84 2.32
N PHE A 109 2.56 -11.76 1.93
CA PHE A 109 1.12 -11.66 2.11
C PHE A 109 0.65 -12.74 3.07
N PHE A 110 -0.43 -12.46 3.79
CA PHE A 110 -1.07 -13.41 4.68
C PHE A 110 -2.51 -13.62 4.23
N ILE A 111 -2.89 -14.88 4.01
CA ILE A 111 -4.27 -15.26 3.74
C ILE A 111 -4.86 -15.85 5.01
N SER A 112 -6.03 -15.37 5.43
CA SER A 112 -6.80 -15.90 6.57
C SER A 112 -8.25 -16.10 6.15
N VAL A 113 -8.95 -17.05 6.78
CA VAL A 113 -10.35 -17.37 6.50
C VAL A 113 -11.16 -17.54 7.79
N GLY A 114 -12.43 -17.15 7.74
CA GLY A 114 -13.40 -17.43 8.81
C GLY A 114 -13.30 -16.55 10.05
N GLN A 115 -12.61 -15.40 9.96
CA GLN A 115 -12.53 -14.45 11.07
C GLN A 115 -13.47 -13.26 10.84
N PRO A 116 -14.29 -12.87 11.84
CA PRO A 116 -15.07 -11.65 11.76
C PRO A 116 -14.11 -10.44 11.82
N MET A 117 -14.21 -9.56 10.83
CA MET A 117 -13.52 -8.28 10.80
C MET A 117 -14.55 -7.15 10.80
N GLN A 118 -14.30 -6.10 11.57
CA GLN A 118 -15.08 -4.88 11.52
C GLN A 118 -14.52 -3.94 10.45
N VAL A 119 -15.40 -3.19 9.80
CA VAL A 119 -14.97 -2.13 8.88
C VAL A 119 -14.10 -1.13 9.64
N GLY A 120 -12.91 -0.83 9.11
CA GLY A 120 -11.94 0.07 9.75
C GLY A 120 -11.07 -0.58 10.82
N GLN A 121 -11.23 -1.88 11.12
CA GLN A 121 -10.36 -2.58 12.06
C GLN A 121 -8.95 -2.74 11.50
N LEU A 122 -7.95 -2.30 12.26
CA LEU A 122 -6.54 -2.60 11.95
C LEU A 122 -6.30 -4.11 12.02
N VAL A 123 -5.67 -4.64 10.97
CA VAL A 123 -5.36 -6.07 10.88
C VAL A 123 -4.03 -6.35 11.56
N ASP A 124 -4.07 -7.12 12.64
CA ASP A 124 -2.89 -7.67 13.31
C ASP A 124 -2.77 -9.16 12.96
N VAL A 125 -1.77 -9.48 12.14
CA VAL A 125 -1.49 -10.85 11.68
C VAL A 125 -1.22 -11.79 12.85
N ALA A 126 -0.60 -11.32 13.93
CA ALA A 126 -0.31 -12.16 15.10
C ALA A 126 -1.58 -12.61 15.83
N ARG A 127 -2.69 -11.89 15.65
CA ARG A 127 -3.99 -12.20 16.23
C ARG A 127 -4.90 -12.96 15.27
N MET A 128 -4.45 -13.18 14.03
CA MET A 128 -5.21 -13.91 13.04
C MET A 128 -5.05 -15.43 13.22
N ARG A 129 -6.13 -16.17 12.96
CA ARG A 129 -6.18 -17.64 12.98
C ARG A 129 -6.15 -18.18 11.56
N ASN A 130 -5.70 -19.42 11.38
CA ASN A 130 -5.68 -20.09 10.06
C ASN A 130 -4.95 -19.28 8.98
N THR A 131 -3.85 -18.62 9.34
CA THR A 131 -3.07 -17.78 8.44
C THR A 131 -2.11 -18.62 7.60
N LEU A 132 -2.10 -18.40 6.28
CA LEU A 132 -1.06 -18.85 5.37
C LEU A 132 -0.18 -17.66 4.98
N ARG A 133 1.10 -17.72 5.32
CA ARG A 133 2.12 -16.78 4.85
C ARG A 133 2.56 -17.18 3.44
N ILE A 134 2.52 -16.23 2.51
CA ILE A 134 3.03 -16.37 1.15
C ILE A 134 4.09 -15.32 0.94
N ASP A 135 5.26 -15.74 0.47
CA ASP A 135 6.39 -14.87 0.20
C ASP A 135 6.68 -14.85 -1.30
N PHE A 136 6.15 -13.85 -1.98
CA PHE A 136 6.27 -13.71 -3.44
C PHE A 136 7.69 -13.35 -3.89
N ALA A 137 8.59 -12.96 -2.97
CA ALA A 137 10.01 -12.85 -3.31
C ALA A 137 10.63 -14.22 -3.62
N ASN A 138 10.05 -15.30 -3.05
CA ASN A 138 10.57 -16.66 -3.14
C ASN A 138 9.62 -17.66 -3.83
N SER A 139 8.37 -17.27 -4.10
CA SER A 139 7.31 -18.18 -4.59
C SER A 139 6.94 -18.00 -6.07
N GLY A 140 7.56 -17.01 -6.76
CA GLY A 140 7.15 -16.62 -8.11
C GLY A 140 5.87 -15.78 -8.13
N PRO A 141 5.45 -15.24 -9.30
CA PRO A 141 4.36 -14.27 -9.41
C PRO A 141 2.96 -14.87 -9.23
N ASN A 142 2.82 -16.20 -9.36
CA ASN A 142 1.55 -16.91 -9.25
C ASN A 142 1.66 -18.00 -8.18
N VAL A 143 0.80 -17.93 -7.17
CA VAL A 143 0.71 -18.93 -6.10
C VAL A 143 -0.73 -19.43 -6.02
N THR A 144 -0.92 -20.73 -6.23
CA THR A 144 -2.23 -21.38 -6.06
C THR A 144 -2.36 -21.85 -4.61
N VAL A 145 -3.51 -21.60 -3.98
CA VAL A 145 -3.77 -21.99 -2.59
C VAL A 145 -4.97 -22.93 -2.53
N ASN A 146 -4.76 -24.10 -1.95
CA ASN A 146 -5.80 -25.08 -1.65
C ASN A 146 -6.37 -24.80 -0.26
N HIS A 147 -7.68 -24.55 -0.21
CA HIS A 147 -8.44 -24.58 1.03
C HIS A 147 -8.98 -26.00 1.23
N THR A 148 -8.39 -26.70 2.18
CA THR A 148 -8.70 -28.11 2.43
C THR A 148 -9.99 -28.27 3.24
N PRO A 149 -10.66 -29.44 3.19
CA PRO A 149 -11.92 -29.67 3.91
C PRO A 149 -11.86 -29.49 5.43
N ASN A 150 -10.67 -29.56 6.04
CA ASN A 150 -10.47 -29.34 7.47
C ASN A 150 -10.17 -27.87 7.83
N GLY A 151 -10.37 -26.93 6.89
CA GLY A 151 -10.18 -25.50 7.11
C GLY A 151 -8.72 -25.03 7.04
N ARG A 152 -7.78 -25.88 6.62
CA ARG A 152 -6.37 -25.49 6.44
C ARG A 152 -6.13 -24.92 5.05
N LEU A 153 -5.31 -23.88 5.00
CA LEU A 153 -4.78 -23.30 3.76
C LEU A 153 -3.40 -23.90 3.49
N ALA A 154 -3.16 -24.33 2.24
CA ALA A 154 -1.85 -24.83 1.81
C ALA A 154 -1.54 -24.37 0.38
N ILE A 155 -0.28 -24.02 0.11
CA ILE A 155 0.17 -23.74 -1.26
C ILE A 155 0.09 -25.04 -2.07
N ALA A 156 -0.62 -24.99 -3.21
CA ALA A 156 -0.64 -26.08 -4.17
C ALA A 156 0.74 -26.17 -4.84
N ARG A 157 1.28 -27.39 -4.89
CA ARG A 157 2.52 -27.69 -5.60
C ARG A 157 2.21 -28.24 -6.98
#